data_AF-A0A2P6RMK0-F1
#
_entry.id   AF-A0A2P6RMK0-F1
#
_cell.length_a   1.000
_cell.length_b   1.000
_cell.length_c   1.000
_cell.angle_alpha   90.00
_cell.angle_beta   90.00
_cell.angle_gamma   90.00
#
_symmetry.space_group_name_H-M   'P 1'
#
loop_
_entity.id
_entity.type
_entity.pdbx_description
1 polymer ?
#
loop_
_entity_poly.entity_id
_entity_poly.type
_entity_poly.pdbx_seq_one_letter_code
_entity_poly.pdbx_strand_id
1 'polypeptide(L)'
;MNHSDFRARQLKNSKHTGQKVCKRPRGRPRKFSNLQAHPRDLKQGISTDTLERKESLWCHQCLRNDRNGVVICLNCRKKRYCYDCLAKWYLEKTKEDIEIACPYCRGNCNCRICLKEYLVVMAGHEETDTNIKLEKLLYLLCKTLPLLKHIQ
;
A
#
# COMPACT_ATOMS: atom_id res chain seq x y z
N MET A 1 -54.59 -19.41 -33.01
CA MET A 1 -55.66 -20.31 -32.51
C MET A 1 -55.01 -21.50 -31.84
N ASN A 2 -55.52 -21.82 -30.65
CA ASN A 2 -55.36 -23.07 -29.89
C ASN A 2 -54.24 -23.13 -28.86
N HIS A 3 -54.62 -22.63 -27.68
CA HIS A 3 -54.37 -23.21 -26.35
C HIS A 3 -54.25 -24.74 -26.38
N SER A 4 -53.31 -25.27 -25.60
CA SER A 4 -53.64 -26.37 -24.69
C SER A 4 -52.71 -26.33 -23.49
N ASP A 5 -53.33 -25.95 -22.37
CA ASP A 5 -52.84 -26.05 -21.01
C ASP A 5 -52.37 -27.47 -20.66
N PHE A 6 -51.38 -27.58 -19.77
CA PHE A 6 -51.57 -28.37 -18.54
C PHE A 6 -50.54 -28.01 -17.46
N ARG A 7 -51.05 -27.58 -16.32
CA ARG A 7 -50.33 -27.41 -15.05
C ARG A 7 -49.75 -28.75 -14.56
N ALA A 8 -48.60 -28.73 -13.89
CA ALA A 8 -48.46 -29.25 -12.52
C ALA A 8 -47.03 -29.11 -11.93
N ARG A 9 -46.97 -28.36 -10.82
CA ARG A 9 -46.31 -28.67 -9.54
C ARG A 9 -44.87 -29.23 -9.53
N GLN A 10 -43.98 -28.37 -9.00
CA GLN A 10 -42.95 -28.61 -7.96
C GLN A 10 -42.80 -30.05 -7.45
N LEU A 11 -41.54 -30.52 -7.31
CA LEU A 11 -41.00 -31.15 -6.08
C LEU A 11 -39.47 -31.49 -6.23
N LYS A 12 -38.68 -30.88 -5.35
CA LYS A 12 -37.52 -31.39 -4.58
C LYS A 12 -36.25 -31.95 -5.29
N ASN A 13 -35.16 -31.21 -5.05
CA ASN A 13 -33.78 -31.60 -4.74
C ASN A 13 -33.35 -33.07 -4.87
N SER A 14 -32.30 -33.30 -5.66
CA SER A 14 -31.23 -34.23 -5.29
C SER A 14 -29.89 -33.80 -5.91
N LYS A 15 -28.84 -33.81 -5.10
CA LYS A 15 -27.46 -33.47 -5.44
C LYS A 15 -26.81 -34.67 -6.13
N HIS A 16 -26.26 -34.50 -7.34
CA HIS A 16 -25.17 -35.35 -7.81
C HIS A 16 -24.12 -34.55 -8.60
N THR A 17 -22.97 -34.40 -7.94
CA THR A 17 -21.60 -34.48 -8.44
C THR A 17 -21.39 -34.71 -9.93
N GLY A 18 -20.95 -33.65 -10.63
CA GLY A 18 -20.19 -33.72 -11.87
C GLY A 18 -18.90 -32.92 -11.71
N GLN A 19 -17.76 -33.61 -11.73
CA GLN A 19 -16.42 -33.04 -11.62
C GLN A 19 -16.17 -32.00 -12.72
N LYS A 20 -15.95 -30.74 -12.34
CA LYS A 20 -15.30 -29.76 -13.23
C LYS A 20 -13.81 -29.74 -12.91
N VAL A 21 -13.02 -30.34 -13.81
CA VAL A 21 -11.56 -30.17 -13.85
C VAL A 21 -11.28 -28.70 -14.21
N CYS A 22 -10.96 -27.87 -13.21
CA CYS A 22 -10.51 -26.50 -13.43
C CYS A 22 -8.99 -26.46 -13.51
N LYS A 23 -8.48 -26.08 -14.68
CA LYS A 23 -7.06 -25.83 -14.96
C LYS A 23 -6.51 -24.72 -14.03
N ARG A 24 -5.30 -24.92 -13.51
CA ARG A 24 -4.62 -24.05 -12.51
C ARG A 24 -4.25 -22.67 -13.10
N PRO A 25 -4.60 -21.55 -12.46
CA PRO A 25 -3.93 -20.27 -12.70
C PRO A 25 -2.61 -20.19 -11.90
N ARG A 26 -1.57 -19.60 -12.50
CA ARG A 26 -0.29 -19.29 -11.84
C ARG A 26 -0.51 -18.15 -10.84
N GLY A 27 -0.15 -18.38 -9.58
CA GLY A 27 -0.14 -17.38 -8.52
C GLY A 27 -0.37 -18.01 -7.15
N ARG A 28 0.58 -17.84 -6.21
CA ARG A 28 0.44 -18.32 -4.83
C ARG A 28 -0.69 -17.54 -4.14
N PRO A 29 -1.78 -18.17 -3.68
CA PRO A 29 -2.83 -17.47 -2.94
C PRO A 29 -2.25 -16.92 -1.64
N ARG A 30 -2.67 -15.72 -1.23
CA ARG A 30 -2.36 -15.20 0.10
C ARG A 30 -2.98 -16.15 1.12
N LYS A 31 -2.13 -16.82 1.90
CA LYS A 31 -2.57 -17.62 3.04
C LYS A 31 -3.06 -16.64 4.10
N PHE A 32 -4.36 -16.39 4.17
CA PHE A 32 -4.97 -15.90 5.41
C PHE A 32 -4.86 -17.03 6.42
N SER A 33 -3.82 -17.01 7.25
CA SER A 33 -3.74 -17.87 8.41
C SER A 33 -4.75 -17.35 9.43
N ASN A 34 -5.83 -18.11 9.64
CA ASN A 34 -6.65 -18.05 10.84
C ASN A 34 -5.73 -18.29 12.05
N LEU A 35 -5.32 -17.21 12.72
CA LEU A 35 -4.78 -17.28 14.07
C LEU A 35 -5.99 -17.40 15.00
N GLN A 36 -6.29 -18.63 15.44
CA GLN A 36 -7.11 -18.83 16.62
C GLN A 36 -6.36 -18.22 17.81
N ALA A 37 -6.78 -17.04 18.24
CA ALA A 37 -6.31 -16.43 19.47
C ALA A 37 -6.97 -17.15 20.65
N HIS A 38 -6.18 -17.82 21.47
CA HIS A 38 -6.63 -18.35 22.75
C HIS A 38 -6.75 -17.16 23.73
N PRO A 39 -7.90 -16.96 24.39
CA PRO A 39 -8.05 -15.86 25.34
C PRO A 39 -7.36 -16.26 26.66
N ARG A 40 -6.52 -15.37 27.19
CA ARG A 40 -6.16 -15.36 28.61
C ARG A 40 -6.61 -14.03 29.18
N ASP A 41 -7.33 -14.14 30.27
CA ASP A 41 -8.13 -13.12 30.93
C ASP A 41 -7.33 -11.88 31.31
N LEU A 42 -7.88 -10.69 31.03
CA LEU A 42 -7.72 -9.54 31.93
C LEU A 42 -8.96 -8.63 31.81
N LYS A 43 -9.47 -8.24 32.97
CA LYS A 43 -10.82 -7.77 33.25
C LYS A 43 -11.16 -6.40 32.65
N GLN A 44 -12.46 -6.26 32.35
CA GLN A 44 -13.20 -5.08 31.91
C GLN A 44 -13.04 -3.85 32.83
N GLY A 45 -12.93 -2.65 32.22
CA GLY A 45 -13.03 -1.36 32.92
C GLY A 45 -13.11 -0.15 31.97
N ILE A 46 -14.31 0.08 31.41
CA ILE A 46 -14.95 1.30 30.88
C ILE A 46 -14.08 2.48 30.38
N SER A 47 -14.19 2.69 29.06
CA SER A 47 -14.46 3.93 28.29
C SER A 47 -13.60 5.19 28.51
N THR A 48 -12.70 5.46 27.57
CA THR A 48 -12.49 6.81 27.01
C THR A 48 -12.24 6.70 25.52
N ASP A 49 -12.93 7.54 24.75
CA ASP A 49 -12.80 7.76 23.32
C ASP A 49 -11.35 8.15 22.94
N THR A 50 -10.50 7.14 22.77
CA THR A 50 -9.18 7.29 22.20
C THR A 50 -9.19 6.48 20.94
N LEU A 51 -9.29 7.13 19.79
CA LEU A 51 -8.98 6.53 18.49
C LEU A 51 -7.60 5.89 18.62
N GLU A 52 -7.56 4.59 18.93
CA GLU A 52 -6.35 3.83 19.14
C GLU A 52 -5.51 4.03 17.89
N ARG A 53 -4.50 4.91 18.00
CA ARG A 53 -3.62 5.25 16.91
C ARG A 53 -2.74 4.01 16.72
N LYS A 54 -3.28 3.04 15.98
CA LYS A 54 -2.71 1.71 15.83
C LYS A 54 -1.34 1.84 15.21
N GLU A 55 -0.32 1.81 16.06
CA GLU A 55 1.07 1.91 15.62
C GLU A 55 1.37 0.69 14.76
N SER A 56 1.91 0.93 13.56
CA SER A 56 2.30 -0.20 12.72
C SER A 56 3.49 -0.90 13.38
N LEU A 57 3.38 -2.22 13.60
CA LEU A 57 4.48 -3.02 14.13
C LEU A 57 5.52 -3.40 13.07
N TRP A 58 5.30 -2.98 11.83
CA TRP A 58 6.04 -3.44 10.66
C TRP A 58 6.86 -2.29 10.10
N CYS A 59 8.12 -2.55 9.76
CA CYS A 59 8.93 -1.62 8.98
C CYS A 59 8.21 -1.29 7.68
N HIS A 60 7.99 -0.02 7.39
CA HIS A 60 7.30 0.44 6.20
C HIS A 60 8.03 0.01 4.91
N GLN A 61 9.36 -0.01 4.93
CA GLN A 61 10.20 -0.33 3.77
C GLN A 61 10.18 -1.82 3.41
N CYS A 62 10.47 -2.69 4.38
CA CYS A 62 10.64 -4.12 4.13
C CYS A 62 9.46 -4.99 4.58
N LEU A 63 8.46 -4.38 5.25
CA LEU A 63 7.31 -5.07 5.81
C LEU A 63 7.72 -6.24 6.72
N ARG A 64 8.75 -6.03 7.54
CA ARG A 64 9.20 -6.98 8.56
C ARG A 64 9.11 -6.36 9.95
N ASN A 65 8.84 -7.18 10.96
CA ASN A 65 8.76 -6.78 12.37
C ASN A 65 9.88 -7.39 13.24
N ASP A 66 10.65 -8.33 12.69
CA ASP A 66 11.68 -9.12 13.38
C ASP A 66 13.08 -8.47 13.37
N ARG A 67 13.19 -7.22 12.90
CA ARG A 67 14.46 -6.49 12.84
C ARG A 67 14.73 -5.76 14.14
N ASN A 68 15.97 -5.87 14.64
CA ASN A 68 16.44 -5.11 15.79
C ASN A 68 16.59 -3.63 15.43
N GLY A 69 16.07 -2.75 16.29
CA GLY A 69 16.17 -1.30 16.14
C GLY A 69 15.26 -0.72 15.06
N VAL A 70 14.37 0.17 15.49
CA VAL A 70 13.46 0.89 14.58
C VAL A 70 13.37 2.36 14.97
N VAL A 71 13.17 3.20 13.98
CA VAL A 71 12.81 4.61 14.14
C VAL A 71 11.32 4.76 13.85
N ILE A 72 10.59 5.41 14.75
CA ILE A 72 9.17 5.76 14.56
C ILE A 72 9.11 7.23 14.15
N CYS A 73 8.34 7.54 13.12
CA CYS A 73 8.15 8.92 12.68
C CYS A 73 7.28 9.70 13.68
N LEU A 74 7.78 10.80 14.25
CA LEU A 74 7.03 11.68 15.15
C LEU A 74 5.98 12.52 14.42
N ASN A 75 6.24 12.88 13.15
CA ASN A 75 5.28 13.65 12.34
C ASN A 75 3.98 12.86 12.10
N CYS A 76 4.06 11.63 11.56
CA CYS A 76 2.85 10.85 11.30
C CYS A 76 2.46 9.89 12.42
N ARG A 77 3.39 9.51 13.32
CA ARG A 77 3.23 8.51 14.39
C ARG A 77 2.60 7.19 13.92
N LYS A 78 2.79 6.87 12.64
CA LYS A 78 2.17 5.70 11.97
C LYS A 78 3.21 4.82 11.32
N LYS A 79 4.23 5.41 10.68
CA LYS A 79 5.27 4.69 9.95
C LYS A 79 6.50 4.50 10.83
N ARG A 80 7.09 3.31 10.75
CA ARG A 80 8.39 2.97 11.35
C ARG A 80 9.33 2.38 10.32
N TYR A 81 10.64 2.50 10.55
CA TYR A 81 11.68 1.96 9.66
C TYR A 81 12.74 1.25 10.49
N CYS A 82 13.17 0.07 10.08
CA CYS A 82 14.30 -0.60 10.72
C CYS A 82 15.63 0.03 10.30
N TYR A 83 16.63 -0.06 11.18
CA TYR A 83 17.94 0.55 10.94
C TYR A 83 18.60 0.03 9.65
N ASP A 84 18.49 -1.26 9.34
CA ASP A 84 18.99 -1.84 8.09
C ASP A 84 18.39 -1.16 6.85
N CYS A 85 17.10 -0.84 6.88
CA CYS A 85 16.45 -0.15 5.77
C CYS A 85 16.91 1.30 5.67
N LEU A 86 17.09 1.99 6.79
CA LEU A 86 17.59 3.36 6.78
C LEU A 86 19.03 3.44 6.27
N ALA A 87 19.92 2.59 6.79
CA ALA A 87 21.31 2.52 6.35
C ALA A 87 21.44 2.16 4.87
N LYS A 88 20.58 1.28 4.34
CA LYS A 88 20.63 0.89 2.93
C LYS A 88 20.13 1.96 1.97
N TRP A 89 19.05 2.66 2.35
CA TRP A 89 18.26 3.46 1.42
C TRP A 89 18.37 4.97 1.65
N TYR A 90 18.89 5.41 2.79
CA TYR A 90 18.93 6.81 3.22
C TYR A 90 20.25 7.13 3.95
N LEU A 91 21.39 6.91 3.27
CA LEU A 91 22.74 7.05 3.83
C LEU A 91 23.05 8.46 4.37
N GLU A 92 22.52 9.49 3.70
CA GLU A 92 22.78 10.90 4.04
C GLU A 92 21.88 11.43 5.17
N LYS A 93 20.97 10.59 5.70
CA LYS A 93 20.01 11.01 6.73
C LYS A 93 20.32 10.34 8.05
N THR A 94 20.37 11.14 9.10
CA THR A 94 20.50 10.65 10.47
C THR A 94 19.20 9.99 10.92
N LYS A 95 19.26 9.18 11.99
CA LYS A 95 18.06 8.53 12.52
C LYS A 95 17.10 9.56 13.11
N GLU A 96 17.66 10.61 13.71
CA GLU A 96 16.97 11.75 14.30
C GLU A 96 16.21 12.52 13.22
N ASP A 97 16.82 12.76 12.05
CA ASP A 97 16.14 13.39 10.92
C ASP A 97 14.91 12.59 10.47
N ILE A 98 15.06 11.27 10.42
CA ILE A 98 14.00 10.33 10.00
C ILE A 98 12.91 10.23 11.08
N GLU A 99 13.29 10.33 12.35
CA GLU A 99 12.38 10.38 13.50
C GLU A 99 11.52 11.64 13.44
N ILE A 100 12.12 12.81 13.20
CA ILE A 100 11.37 14.06 13.01
C ILE A 100 10.37 13.92 11.86
N ALA A 101 10.85 13.50 10.69
CA ALA A 101 9.99 13.28 9.53
C ALA A 101 10.52 12.18 8.60
N CYS A 102 9.75 11.10 8.51
CA CYS A 102 10.16 9.95 7.71
C CYS A 102 10.07 10.19 6.19
N PRO A 103 10.70 9.34 5.36
CA PRO A 103 10.71 9.48 3.92
C PRO A 103 9.33 9.57 3.27
N TYR A 104 8.34 8.85 3.83
CA TYR A 104 6.95 8.95 3.37
C TYR A 104 6.37 10.35 3.57
N CYS A 105 6.57 10.94 4.76
CA CYS A 105 6.10 12.30 5.05
C CYS A 105 6.83 13.36 4.23
N ARG A 106 8.06 13.09 3.81
CA ARG A 106 8.88 13.96 2.95
C ARG A 106 8.65 13.73 1.45
N GLY A 107 7.78 12.79 1.06
CA GLY A 107 7.49 12.48 -0.33
C GLY A 107 8.63 11.79 -1.09
N ASN A 108 9.65 11.28 -0.40
CA ASN A 108 10.81 10.62 -1.01
C ASN A 108 10.95 9.14 -0.58
N CYS A 109 9.85 8.51 -0.18
CA CYS A 109 9.84 7.10 0.19
C CYS A 109 10.10 6.21 -1.04
N ASN A 110 11.13 5.38 -0.96
CA ASN A 110 11.52 4.44 -2.01
C ASN A 110 11.00 3.01 -1.80
N CYS A 111 10.00 2.80 -0.94
CA CYS A 111 9.40 1.47 -0.80
C CYS A 111 8.58 1.13 -2.05
N ARG A 112 8.52 -0.15 -2.40
CA ARG A 112 7.80 -0.63 -3.60
C ARG A 112 6.34 -0.18 -3.64
N ILE A 113 5.68 -0.09 -2.48
CA ILE A 113 4.26 0.30 -2.39
C ILE A 113 4.10 1.79 -2.74
N CYS A 114 4.86 2.66 -2.09
CA CYS A 114 4.77 4.11 -2.30
C CYS A 114 5.21 4.53 -3.71
N LEU A 115 6.24 3.88 -4.26
CA LEU A 115 6.62 4.12 -5.66
C LEU A 115 5.50 3.74 -6.63
N LYS A 116 4.79 2.63 -6.37
CA LYS A 116 3.65 2.23 -7.22
C LYS A 116 2.47 3.20 -7.09
N GLU A 117 2.15 3.63 -5.87
CA GLU A 117 1.07 4.60 -5.63
C GLU A 117 1.35 5.93 -6.31
N TYR A 118 2.58 6.43 -6.26
CA TYR A 118 2.99 7.67 -6.94
C TYR A 118 2.74 7.60 -8.45
N LEU A 119 3.12 6.50 -9.11
CA LEU A 119 2.91 6.33 -10.55
C LEU A 119 1.43 6.30 -10.93
N VAL A 120 0.58 5.69 -10.11
CA VAL A 120 -0.88 5.65 -10.35
C VAL A 120 -1.49 7.05 -10.21
N VAL A 121 -1.06 7.84 -9.22
CA VAL A 121 -1.50 9.23 -9.05
C VAL A 121 -1.08 10.09 -10.25
N MET A 122 0.15 9.94 -10.73
CA MET A 122 0.63 10.67 -11.91
C MET A 122 -0.14 10.31 -13.18
N ALA A 123 -0.43 9.03 -13.41
CA ALA A 123 -1.20 8.58 -14.57
C ALA A 123 -2.67 9.07 -14.55
N GLY A 124 -3.25 9.29 -13.37
CA GLY A 124 -4.61 9.82 -13.23
C GLY A 124 -4.74 11.33 -13.43
N HIS A 125 -3.63 12.07 -13.52
CA HIS A 125 -3.62 13.54 -13.59
C HIS A 125 -3.29 14.07 -15.00
N GLU A 126 -3.30 13.20 -16.02
CA GLU A 126 -2.88 13.51 -17.39
C GLU A 126 -3.91 14.26 -18.25
N GLU A 127 -4.96 14.85 -17.68
CA GLU A 127 -5.73 15.90 -18.37
C GLU A 127 -5.05 17.26 -18.16
N THR A 128 -3.87 17.43 -18.74
CA THR A 128 -3.22 18.74 -18.85
C THR A 128 -2.87 18.99 -20.30
N ASP A 129 -3.36 20.12 -20.81
CA ASP A 129 -3.13 20.58 -22.17
C ASP A 129 -1.67 20.38 -22.55
N THR A 130 -1.45 19.60 -23.61
CA THR A 130 -0.13 19.26 -24.15
C THR A 130 0.72 20.50 -24.41
N ASN A 131 0.09 21.64 -24.73
CA ASN A 131 0.76 22.91 -24.96
C ASN A 131 1.38 23.45 -23.67
N ILE A 132 0.62 23.46 -22.57
CA ILE A 132 1.09 23.88 -21.24
C ILE A 132 2.25 22.98 -20.76
N LYS A 133 2.21 21.67 -21.04
CA LYS A 133 3.32 20.77 -20.72
C LYS A 133 4.59 21.13 -21.51
N LEU A 134 4.45 21.38 -22.82
CA LEU A 134 5.56 21.75 -23.69
C LEU A 134 6.22 23.06 -23.24
N GLU A 135 5.43 24.09 -22.95
CA GLU A 135 5.93 25.39 -22.46
C GLU A 135 6.71 25.24 -21.15
N LYS A 136 6.19 24.44 -20.20
CA LYS A 136 6.88 24.16 -18.92
C LYS A 136 8.22 23.46 -19.13
N LEU A 137 8.28 22.48 -20.04
CA LEU A 137 9.53 21.77 -20.34
C LEU A 137 10.56 22.69 -20.99
N LEU A 138 10.14 23.51 -21.95
CA LEU A 138 10.98 24.55 -22.58
C LEU A 138 11.52 25.53 -21.53
N TYR A 139 10.66 25.99 -20.62
CA TYR A 139 11.07 26.88 -19.54
C TYR A 139 12.14 26.24 -18.64
N LEU A 140 11.94 24.98 -18.22
CA LEU A 140 12.91 24.25 -17.40
C LEU A 140 14.25 24.07 -18.13
N LEU A 141 14.22 23.72 -19.41
CA LEU A 141 15.43 23.61 -20.23
C LEU A 141 16.18 24.94 -20.28
N CYS A 142 15.48 26.04 -20.59
CA CYS A 142 16.07 27.37 -20.66
C CYS A 142 16.69 27.83 -19.33
N LYS A 143 16.12 27.44 -18.19
CA LYS A 143 16.64 27.81 -16.86
C LYS A 143 17.77 26.92 -16.37
N THR A 144 17.78 25.64 -16.75
CA THR A 144 18.81 24.69 -16.34
C THR A 144 20.04 24.73 -17.25
N LEU A 145 19.86 25.05 -18.54
CA LEU A 145 20.95 25.10 -19.52
C LEU A 145 22.14 25.99 -19.10
N PRO A 146 21.96 27.21 -18.57
CA PRO A 146 23.08 28.04 -18.13
C PRO A 146 23.88 27.39 -16.99
N LEU A 147 23.19 26.71 -16.07
CA LEU A 147 23.83 25.99 -14.96
C LEU A 147 24.66 24.82 -15.49
N LEU A 148 24.12 24.08 -16.45
CA LEU A 148 24.82 22.96 -17.09
C LEU A 148 26.05 23.41 -17.87
N LYS A 149 26.01 24.59 -18.52
CA LYS A 149 27.15 25.18 -19.22
C LYS A 149 28.30 25.57 -18.30
N HIS A 150 28.05 25.78 -17.00
CA HIS A 150 29.08 26.13 -16.02
C HIS A 150 29.73 24.92 -15.33
N ILE A 151 29.31 23.71 -15.69
CA ILE A 151 29.87 22.46 -15.17
C ILE A 151 30.96 21.89 -16.11
N GLN A 152 31.15 22.49 -17.30
CA GLN A 152 32.18 22.13 -18.28
C GLN A 152 33.44 22.98 -18.15
#